data_AF-A0AA42DNE8-F1
#
_entry.id   AF-A0AA42DNE8-F1
#
_cell.length_a   1.000
_cell.length_b   1.000
_cell.length_c   1.000
_cell.angle_alpha   90.00
_cell.angle_beta   90.00
_cell.angle_gamma   90.00
#
_symmetry.space_group_name_H-M   'P 1'
#
loop_
_entity.id
_entity.type
_entity.pdbx_description
1 polymer ?
#
loop_
_entity_poly.entity_id
_entity_poly.type
_entity_poly.pdbx_seq_one_letter_code
_entity_poly.pdbx_strand_id
1 'polypeptide(L)'
;MKKQLIILLSLGILLGSSGYIVHMQAHSDNEQAIPIEKPILQEEIIGQASDNIHIKQEEAQQADDEEKGWKLGFPEKIFGLETNGVTYQGGEEVKADLDGDGVLESLQYKVREQQNDFGANNEEVTNVEECMKFFINGKERLTAENAEGELLLEAPSKEFIIVDIDEKDDYKEIGFIDEGPSADYTTTYFRYDHGKLIYLGMTYDDRNGVLGDGKIISSERASILQTWWIDKVYELKNNILQEVPQELYETDFVVGLLREVPIYQEKDEMSETFTVKEGEKIRLLGTDNISWIAIETQDGRKGWIKIDEYSTIHSVGLDALEVFEGLCYAG
;
A
#
# COMPACT_ATOMS: atom_id res chain seq x y z
N MET A 1 -5.65 -44.40 47.27
CA MET A 1 -5.11 -43.97 48.60
C MET A 1 -5.33 -42.45 48.72
N LYS A 2 -5.71 -41.83 49.85
CA LYS A 2 -4.97 -41.58 51.12
C LYS A 2 -3.61 -40.90 50.86
N LYS A 3 -3.25 -39.70 51.34
CA LYS A 3 -3.88 -38.65 52.21
C LYS A 3 -3.49 -37.25 51.62
N GLN A 4 -4.04 -36.06 51.88
CA GLN A 4 -4.68 -35.36 53.02
C GLN A 4 -3.77 -34.86 54.18
N LEU A 5 -3.48 -33.54 54.21
CA LEU A 5 -3.26 -32.63 55.38
C LEU A 5 -3.04 -31.17 54.85
N ILE A 6 -3.63 -30.03 55.23
CA ILE A 6 -4.86 -29.61 55.97
C ILE A 6 -4.68 -28.86 57.33
N ILE A 7 -5.33 -27.67 57.47
CA ILE A 7 -5.64 -26.89 58.73
C ILE A 7 -4.45 -26.12 59.41
N LEU A 8 -4.53 -24.98 60.13
CA LEU A 8 -5.58 -23.99 60.58
C LEU A 8 -5.40 -22.59 59.89
N LEU A 9 -6.30 -21.57 59.87
CA LEU A 9 -7.64 -21.26 60.43
C LEU A 9 -7.76 -20.39 61.73
N SER A 10 -8.04 -19.08 61.59
CA SER A 10 -8.87 -18.20 62.48
C SER A 10 -9.01 -16.79 61.86
N LEU A 11 -10.15 -16.18 61.50
CA LEU A 11 -11.48 -15.98 62.11
C LEU A 11 -11.58 -14.69 62.97
N GLY A 12 -12.40 -13.72 62.52
CA GLY A 12 -12.75 -12.49 63.26
C GLY A 12 -13.80 -11.65 62.51
N ILE A 13 -14.94 -11.34 63.15
CA ILE A 13 -16.10 -10.63 62.58
C ILE A 13 -16.42 -9.43 63.48
N LEU A 14 -16.82 -8.27 62.91
CA LEU A 14 -17.87 -7.42 63.49
C LEU A 14 -18.38 -6.32 62.53
N LEU A 15 -19.70 -6.15 62.51
CA LEU A 15 -20.42 -5.00 61.95
C LEU A 15 -20.65 -3.96 63.05
N GLY A 16 -20.77 -2.68 62.70
CA GLY A 16 -21.12 -1.62 63.67
C GLY A 16 -21.69 -0.37 62.99
N SER A 17 -22.91 0.01 63.36
CA SER A 17 -23.66 1.11 62.73
C SER A 17 -24.23 2.10 63.76
N SER A 18 -23.89 3.38 63.63
CA SER A 18 -24.68 4.54 64.10
C SER A 18 -24.06 5.80 63.49
N GLY A 19 -24.78 6.88 63.15
CA GLY A 19 -26.20 7.15 63.33
C GLY A 19 -26.46 8.01 64.56
N TYR A 20 -26.50 9.33 64.39
CA TYR A 20 -27.01 10.28 65.37
C TYR A 20 -27.66 11.50 64.70
N ILE A 21 -28.84 11.87 65.19
CA ILE A 21 -29.53 13.14 64.92
C ILE A 21 -29.77 13.80 66.27
N VAL A 22 -29.56 15.11 66.36
CA VAL A 22 -30.05 15.94 67.48
C VAL A 22 -30.68 17.19 66.90
N HIS A 23 -31.85 17.57 67.42
CA HIS A 23 -32.67 18.67 66.95
C HIS A 23 -33.29 19.37 68.17
N MET A 24 -33.08 20.67 68.35
CA MET A 24 -33.91 21.55 69.19
C MET A 24 -33.53 23.03 69.00
N GLN A 25 -34.43 23.95 69.35
CA GLN A 25 -34.32 25.40 69.13
C GLN A 25 -34.37 26.17 70.46
N ALA A 26 -33.74 27.36 70.50
CA ALA A 26 -34.42 28.68 70.66
C ALA A 26 -33.65 29.71 71.51
N HIS A 27 -33.38 30.89 70.93
CA HIS A 27 -32.92 32.16 71.56
C HIS A 27 -31.56 32.13 72.30
N SER A 28 -30.83 33.25 72.49
CA SER A 28 -31.06 34.67 72.13
C SER A 28 -29.76 35.39 71.72
N ASP A 29 -29.88 36.33 70.78
CA ASP A 29 -29.17 37.61 70.63
C ASP A 29 -27.62 37.71 70.76
N ASN A 30 -27.02 38.12 69.63
CA ASN A 30 -25.98 39.15 69.50
C ASN A 30 -24.55 38.86 70.00
N GLU A 31 -23.70 38.33 69.10
CA GLU A 31 -22.31 38.77 68.97
C GLU A 31 -21.79 38.60 67.53
N GLN A 32 -20.57 39.08 67.24
CA GLN A 32 -20.12 39.43 65.87
C GLN A 32 -19.70 38.23 65.01
N ALA A 33 -20.08 38.25 63.73
CA ALA A 33 -19.69 37.22 62.77
C ALA A 33 -18.29 37.49 62.17
N ILE A 34 -17.40 36.51 62.28
CA ILE A 34 -16.16 36.40 61.50
C ILE A 34 -16.37 35.26 60.48
N PRO A 35 -16.13 35.47 59.17
CA PRO A 35 -16.31 34.41 58.19
C PRO A 35 -15.24 33.32 58.35
N ILE A 36 -15.67 32.07 58.53
CA ILE A 36 -14.82 30.89 58.40
C ILE A 36 -14.84 30.50 56.91
N GLU A 37 -13.70 30.58 56.24
CA GLU A 37 -13.56 30.07 54.87
C GLU A 37 -13.73 28.55 54.86
N LYS A 38 -14.50 28.03 53.90
CA LYS A 38 -14.54 26.59 53.64
C LYS A 38 -13.23 26.18 52.96
N PRO A 39 -12.67 24.99 53.28
CA PRO A 39 -11.63 24.41 52.44
C PRO A 39 -12.21 24.14 51.04
N ILE A 40 -11.54 24.66 50.01
CA ILE A 40 -11.85 24.37 48.61
C ILE A 40 -11.27 22.99 48.29
N LEU A 41 -12.07 22.12 47.65
CA LEU A 41 -11.63 20.78 47.24
C LEU A 41 -10.64 20.87 46.08
N GLN A 42 -9.58 20.08 46.12
CA GLN A 42 -8.47 20.14 45.14
C GLN A 42 -8.76 19.42 43.81
N GLU A 43 -10.00 18.99 43.55
CA GLU A 43 -10.33 18.06 42.48
C GLU A 43 -10.31 18.69 41.07
N GLU A 44 -10.69 19.97 40.92
CA GLU A 44 -10.67 20.66 39.60
C GLU A 44 -9.24 20.97 39.09
N ILE A 45 -8.28 21.15 40.00
CA ILE A 45 -6.91 21.54 39.64
C ILE A 45 -6.14 20.36 39.01
N ILE A 46 -6.49 19.12 39.38
CA ILE A 46 -5.80 17.91 38.91
C ILE A 46 -6.11 17.64 37.43
N GLY A 47 -7.37 17.79 37.00
CA GLY A 47 -7.76 17.61 35.60
C GLY A 47 -7.09 18.65 34.69
N GLN A 48 -7.18 19.94 35.03
CA GLN A 48 -6.49 20.97 34.25
C GLN A 48 -4.96 20.77 34.22
N ALA A 49 -4.37 20.14 35.23
CA ALA A 49 -2.95 19.79 35.21
C ALA A 49 -2.63 18.57 34.32
N SER A 50 -3.46 17.51 34.30
CA SER A 50 -3.27 16.38 33.38
C SER A 50 -3.39 16.80 31.93
N ASP A 51 -4.41 17.59 31.61
CA ASP A 51 -4.74 17.95 30.23
C ASP A 51 -3.65 18.87 29.65
N ASN A 52 -3.14 19.83 30.44
CA ASN A 52 -2.00 20.68 30.07
C ASN A 52 -0.64 19.95 30.05
N ILE A 53 -0.53 18.74 30.61
CA ILE A 53 0.66 17.88 30.46
C ILE A 53 0.53 17.05 29.17
N HIS A 54 -0.65 16.47 28.91
CA HIS A 54 -0.93 15.67 27.73
C HIS A 54 -0.74 16.46 26.44
N ILE A 55 -1.36 17.64 26.32
CA ILE A 55 -1.22 18.53 25.17
C ILE A 55 0.24 18.90 24.91
N LYS A 56 1.03 19.12 25.96
CA LYS A 56 2.47 19.46 25.82
C LYS A 56 3.34 18.27 25.47
N GLN A 57 2.89 17.05 25.73
CA GLN A 57 3.56 15.84 25.26
C GLN A 57 3.23 15.61 23.78
N GLU A 58 1.99 15.87 23.35
CA GLU A 58 1.59 15.85 21.94
C GLU A 58 2.32 16.92 21.11
N GLU A 59 2.32 18.19 21.57
CA GLU A 59 3.07 19.29 20.92
C GLU A 59 4.58 18.99 20.82
N ALA A 60 5.18 18.41 21.86
CA ALA A 60 6.60 18.05 21.88
C ALA A 60 6.92 16.84 20.99
N GLN A 61 6.05 15.83 20.96
CA GLN A 61 6.21 14.67 20.08
C GLN A 61 6.06 15.11 18.62
N GLN A 62 5.05 15.92 18.29
CA GLN A 62 4.84 16.43 16.95
C GLN A 62 6.03 17.25 16.42
N ALA A 63 6.71 18.00 17.30
CA ALA A 63 7.94 18.73 16.94
C ALA A 63 9.15 17.80 16.70
N ASP A 64 9.35 16.80 17.57
CA ASP A 64 10.40 15.77 17.43
C ASP A 64 10.17 14.90 16.17
N ASP A 65 8.91 14.62 15.83
CA ASP A 65 8.51 13.96 14.60
C ASP A 65 8.87 14.77 13.36
N GLU A 66 8.59 16.09 13.34
CA GLU A 66 8.94 16.96 12.23
C GLU A 66 10.46 17.11 12.06
N GLU A 67 11.22 17.22 13.16
CA GLU A 67 12.69 17.28 13.12
C GLU A 67 13.31 15.96 12.61
N LYS A 68 12.66 14.81 12.86
CA LYS A 68 13.07 13.48 12.37
C LYS A 68 12.47 13.09 11.01
N GLY A 69 11.60 13.90 10.43
CA GLY A 69 10.93 13.63 9.14
C GLY A 69 9.75 12.64 9.17
N TRP A 70 9.17 12.34 10.34
CA TRP A 70 8.05 11.41 10.51
C TRP A 70 6.69 12.10 10.27
N LYS A 71 6.49 12.56 9.03
CA LYS A 71 5.23 13.15 8.53
C LYS A 71 4.37 12.05 7.91
N LEU A 72 3.06 12.09 8.17
CA LEU A 72 2.12 11.08 7.68
C LEU A 72 2.09 11.01 6.14
N GLY A 73 1.94 9.80 5.60
CA GLY A 73 1.98 9.54 4.17
C GLY A 73 3.38 9.17 3.66
N PHE A 74 3.60 9.35 2.35
CA PHE A 74 4.91 9.16 1.71
C PHE A 74 5.83 10.36 1.98
N PRO A 75 7.15 10.15 2.17
CA PRO A 75 8.14 11.21 1.98
C PRO A 75 8.29 11.55 0.48
N GLU A 76 8.91 12.68 0.17
CA GLU A 76 9.18 13.12 -1.22
C GLU A 76 10.20 12.18 -1.92
N LYS A 77 9.73 11.05 -2.46
CA LYS A 77 10.57 10.07 -3.18
C LYS A 77 10.73 10.49 -4.65
N ILE A 78 11.98 10.67 -5.06
CA ILE A 78 12.34 10.98 -6.45
C ILE A 78 12.45 9.67 -7.22
N PHE A 79 11.49 9.39 -8.10
CA PHE A 79 11.64 8.36 -9.13
C PHE A 79 12.27 8.96 -10.39
N GLY A 80 13.21 8.23 -10.97
CA GLY A 80 14.04 8.69 -12.08
C GLY A 80 14.93 7.57 -12.58
N LEU A 81 14.31 6.56 -13.19
CA LEU A 81 14.98 5.51 -13.96
C LEU A 81 15.08 5.98 -15.42
N GLU A 82 16.23 5.78 -16.05
CA GLU A 82 16.40 6.00 -17.49
C GLU A 82 16.02 4.72 -18.25
N THR A 83 15.38 4.86 -19.42
CA THR A 83 14.81 3.73 -20.18
C THR A 83 15.63 3.34 -21.40
N ASN A 84 15.71 2.02 -21.65
CA ASN A 84 16.16 1.47 -22.94
C ASN A 84 15.07 1.47 -24.03
N GLY A 85 13.81 1.78 -23.68
CA GLY A 85 12.67 1.78 -24.60
C GLY A 85 12.46 3.11 -25.32
N VAL A 86 12.10 3.05 -26.61
CA VAL A 86 11.70 4.20 -27.42
C VAL A 86 10.22 4.09 -27.75
N THR A 87 9.45 5.13 -27.41
CA THR A 87 8.02 5.23 -27.68
C THR A 87 7.76 5.89 -29.04
N TYR A 88 6.83 5.33 -29.80
CA TYR A 88 6.48 5.75 -31.16
C TYR A 88 4.99 6.03 -31.30
N GLN A 89 4.64 7.07 -32.07
CA GLN A 89 3.26 7.41 -32.39
C GLN A 89 2.70 6.50 -33.49
N GLY A 90 1.46 6.04 -33.32
CA GLY A 90 0.70 5.36 -34.35
C GLY A 90 0.38 6.26 -35.55
N GLY A 91 0.33 5.66 -36.74
CA GLY A 91 0.06 6.31 -38.02
C GLY A 91 1.28 6.46 -38.93
N GLU A 92 2.49 6.52 -38.36
CA GLU A 92 3.74 6.60 -39.12
C GLU A 92 4.35 5.21 -39.44
N GLU A 93 5.34 5.17 -40.34
CA GLU A 93 6.16 3.97 -40.60
C GLU A 93 7.45 4.04 -39.79
N VAL A 94 7.61 3.13 -38.84
CA VAL A 94 8.80 2.98 -38.01
C VAL A 94 9.69 1.87 -38.57
N LYS A 95 11.01 1.98 -38.38
CA LYS A 95 11.97 0.96 -38.80
C LYS A 95 12.94 0.58 -37.70
N ALA A 96 13.03 -0.73 -37.45
CA ALA A 96 13.88 -1.34 -36.45
C ALA A 96 14.35 -2.71 -36.93
N ASP A 97 15.51 -3.14 -36.45
CA ASP A 97 16.00 -4.52 -36.56
C ASP A 97 15.44 -5.28 -35.36
N LEU A 98 14.45 -6.16 -35.59
CA LEU A 98 13.69 -6.80 -34.51
C LEU A 98 14.20 -8.19 -34.13
N ASP A 99 14.81 -8.94 -35.06
CA ASP A 99 15.31 -10.30 -34.82
C ASP A 99 16.84 -10.46 -35.02
N GLY A 100 17.57 -9.35 -35.17
CA GLY A 100 19.04 -9.30 -35.12
C GLY A 100 19.73 -9.69 -36.43
N ASP A 101 18.99 -9.87 -37.52
CA ASP A 101 19.55 -10.33 -38.81
C ASP A 101 20.26 -9.21 -39.62
N GLY A 102 20.13 -7.94 -39.19
CA GLY A 102 20.71 -6.77 -39.84
C GLY A 102 19.83 -6.14 -40.94
N VAL A 103 18.64 -6.67 -41.18
CA VAL A 103 17.58 -6.05 -42.00
C VAL A 103 16.69 -5.19 -41.09
N LEU A 104 15.96 -4.24 -41.69
CA LEU A 104 15.01 -3.40 -40.96
C LEU A 104 13.58 -3.75 -41.33
N GLU A 105 12.81 -4.19 -40.35
CA GLU A 105 11.36 -4.29 -40.43
C GLU A 105 10.74 -2.92 -40.70
N SER A 106 9.67 -2.92 -41.50
CA SER A 106 8.72 -1.82 -41.58
C SER A 106 7.56 -2.10 -40.62
N LEU A 107 7.49 -1.36 -39.52
CA LEU A 107 6.40 -1.40 -38.56
C LEU A 107 5.37 -0.30 -38.88
N GLN A 108 4.08 -0.64 -38.82
CA GLN A 108 3.00 0.36 -38.86
C GLN A 108 1.93 0.01 -37.82
N TYR A 109 1.76 0.88 -36.82
CA TYR A 109 0.70 0.81 -35.81
C TYR A 109 -0.40 1.81 -36.13
N LYS A 110 -1.67 1.42 -35.97
CA LYS A 110 -2.86 2.26 -36.26
C LYS A 110 -3.94 1.95 -35.22
N VAL A 111 -4.41 2.98 -34.53
CA VAL A 111 -5.53 2.88 -33.57
C VAL A 111 -6.72 3.64 -34.12
N ARG A 112 -7.92 3.08 -33.96
CA ARG A 112 -9.19 3.74 -34.28
C ARG A 112 -9.40 4.87 -33.28
N GLU A 113 -9.68 6.07 -33.76
CA GLU A 113 -10.08 7.15 -32.86
C GLU A 113 -11.40 6.78 -32.18
N GLN A 114 -11.38 6.61 -30.86
CA GLN A 114 -12.59 6.53 -30.07
C GLN A 114 -13.40 7.82 -30.28
N GLN A 115 -14.70 7.69 -30.53
CA GLN A 115 -15.58 8.85 -30.56
C GLN A 115 -15.99 9.17 -29.11
N ASN A 116 -15.78 10.41 -28.68
CA ASN A 116 -15.96 10.86 -27.29
C ASN A 116 -17.44 10.99 -26.87
N ASP A 117 -18.25 9.95 -27.06
CA ASP A 117 -19.62 9.89 -26.55
C ASP A 117 -19.66 9.49 -25.07
N PHE A 118 -19.26 10.44 -24.20
CA PHE A 118 -19.63 10.47 -22.78
C PHE A 118 -21.16 10.74 -22.62
N GLY A 119 -22.00 9.97 -23.33
CA GLY A 119 -23.29 10.44 -23.83
C GLY A 119 -24.31 9.36 -24.20
N ALA A 120 -24.59 8.46 -23.26
CA ALA A 120 -25.69 7.48 -23.25
C ALA A 120 -25.58 6.25 -24.18
N ASN A 121 -25.91 5.09 -23.58
CA ASN A 121 -26.03 3.76 -24.17
C ASN A 121 -24.68 3.08 -24.48
N ASN A 122 -24.11 2.43 -23.46
CA ASN A 122 -22.93 1.58 -23.57
C ASN A 122 -23.24 0.34 -24.44
N GLU A 123 -23.00 0.41 -25.74
CA GLU A 123 -22.61 -0.77 -26.51
C GLU A 123 -21.08 -0.92 -26.33
N GLU A 124 -20.68 -1.93 -25.55
CA GLU A 124 -19.27 -2.19 -25.26
C GLU A 124 -18.53 -2.54 -26.56
N VAL A 125 -17.49 -1.77 -26.93
CA VAL A 125 -16.68 -2.01 -28.14
C VAL A 125 -15.72 -3.18 -27.89
N THR A 126 -16.30 -4.36 -27.81
CA THR A 126 -15.71 -5.63 -27.36
C THR A 126 -14.83 -6.34 -28.39
N ASN A 127 -14.35 -5.63 -29.42
CA ASN A 127 -13.62 -6.22 -30.54
C ASN A 127 -12.29 -5.48 -30.81
N VAL A 128 -11.19 -6.02 -30.29
CA VAL A 128 -9.83 -5.46 -30.45
C VAL A 128 -9.42 -5.33 -31.92
N GLU A 129 -9.90 -6.23 -32.81
CA GLU A 129 -9.62 -6.19 -34.26
C GLU A 129 -10.18 -4.94 -34.97
N GLU A 130 -11.16 -4.27 -34.35
CA GLU A 130 -11.74 -3.01 -34.79
C GLU A 130 -11.12 -1.77 -34.11
N CYS A 131 -10.48 -1.95 -32.96
CA CYS A 131 -9.85 -0.87 -32.19
C CYS A 131 -8.42 -0.58 -32.66
N MET A 132 -7.66 -1.60 -33.09
CA MET A 132 -6.29 -1.39 -33.59
C MET A 132 -5.92 -2.29 -34.76
N LYS A 133 -4.86 -1.89 -35.49
CA LYS A 133 -4.21 -2.65 -36.57
C LYS A 133 -2.70 -2.46 -36.53
N PHE A 134 -1.96 -3.57 -36.51
CA PHE A 134 -0.50 -3.58 -36.51
C PHE A 134 0.04 -4.43 -37.65
N PHE A 135 1.04 -3.89 -38.36
CA PHE A 135 1.65 -4.52 -39.53
C PHE A 135 3.17 -4.58 -39.37
N ILE A 136 3.75 -5.72 -39.74
CA ILE A 136 5.20 -5.88 -39.93
C ILE A 136 5.45 -6.31 -41.37
N ASN A 137 6.32 -5.57 -42.07
CA ASN A 137 6.64 -5.74 -43.49
C ASN A 137 5.39 -5.84 -44.39
N GLY A 138 4.36 -5.05 -44.05
CA GLY A 138 3.09 -4.98 -44.76
C GLY A 138 2.10 -6.13 -44.50
N LYS A 139 2.48 -7.20 -43.77
CA LYS A 139 1.54 -8.22 -43.29
C LYS A 139 0.96 -7.80 -41.94
N GLU A 140 -0.37 -7.86 -41.79
CA GLU A 140 -1.08 -7.63 -40.53
C GLU A 140 -0.78 -8.76 -39.52
N ARG A 141 -0.51 -8.41 -38.26
CA ARG A 141 0.07 -9.30 -37.24
C ARG A 141 -0.74 -9.51 -35.96
N LEU A 142 -1.92 -8.90 -35.84
CA LEU A 142 -2.68 -8.90 -34.57
C LEU A 142 -3.25 -10.26 -34.17
N THR A 143 -3.48 -11.17 -35.11
CA THR A 143 -3.66 -12.58 -34.75
C THR A 143 -2.27 -13.19 -34.50
N ALA A 144 -1.88 -13.27 -33.24
CA ALA A 144 -0.73 -14.05 -32.81
C ALA A 144 -1.00 -15.53 -33.12
N GLU A 145 -0.46 -16.03 -34.25
CA GLU A 145 -0.83 -17.31 -34.91
C GLU A 145 -0.61 -18.59 -34.06
N ASN A 146 -0.28 -18.50 -32.77
CA ASN A 146 -0.03 -19.60 -31.84
C ASN A 146 -0.29 -19.25 -30.35
N ALA A 147 -0.97 -18.15 -30.01
CA ALA A 147 -1.13 -17.74 -28.61
C ALA A 147 -2.37 -18.33 -27.94
N GLU A 148 -2.18 -19.02 -26.80
CA GLU A 148 -3.26 -19.36 -25.85
C GLU A 148 -3.59 -18.19 -24.90
N GLY A 149 -2.94 -17.02 -25.08
CA GLY A 149 -3.31 -15.74 -24.51
C GLY A 149 -3.64 -14.75 -25.64
N GLU A 150 -4.88 -14.27 -25.67
CA GLU A 150 -5.33 -13.28 -26.65
C GLU A 150 -4.74 -11.89 -26.32
N LEU A 151 -4.47 -11.07 -27.34
CA LEU A 151 -4.12 -9.66 -27.11
C LEU A 151 -5.39 -8.89 -26.76
N LEU A 152 -5.74 -8.90 -25.48
CA LEU A 152 -6.85 -8.16 -24.92
C LEU A 152 -6.37 -6.74 -24.57
N LEU A 153 -6.90 -5.74 -25.29
CA LEU A 153 -6.67 -4.33 -25.03
C LEU A 153 -8.01 -3.60 -25.07
N GLU A 154 -8.42 -3.02 -23.94
CA GLU A 154 -9.69 -2.31 -23.76
C GLU A 154 -9.61 -0.86 -24.26
N ALA A 155 -8.54 -0.16 -23.90
CA ALA A 155 -8.25 1.22 -24.31
C ALA A 155 -6.82 1.34 -24.90
N PRO A 156 -6.52 0.67 -26.04
CA PRO A 156 -5.19 0.69 -26.64
C PRO A 156 -4.73 2.12 -26.92
N SER A 157 -3.58 2.49 -26.35
CA SER A 157 -3.00 3.82 -26.53
C SER A 157 -2.64 4.08 -27.99
N LYS A 158 -2.60 5.35 -28.41
CA LYS A 158 -2.09 5.72 -29.74
C LYS A 158 -0.58 5.47 -29.89
N GLU A 159 0.11 5.16 -28.81
CA GLU A 159 1.56 4.93 -28.75
C GLU A 159 1.91 3.43 -28.63
N PHE A 160 3.10 3.06 -29.11
CA PHE A 160 3.69 1.73 -28.90
C PHE A 160 5.19 1.85 -28.62
N ILE A 161 5.77 0.87 -27.94
CA ILE A 161 7.18 0.85 -27.54
C ILE A 161 7.96 -0.11 -28.44
N ILE A 162 9.19 0.25 -28.82
CA ILE A 162 10.22 -0.71 -29.20
C ILE A 162 11.32 -0.64 -28.14
N VAL A 163 11.72 -1.78 -27.58
CA VAL A 163 12.70 -1.85 -26.50
C VAL A 163 13.58 -3.08 -26.65
N ASP A 164 14.78 -3.03 -26.08
CA ASP A 164 15.67 -4.17 -25.90
C ASP A 164 15.59 -4.60 -24.43
N ILE A 165 14.94 -5.74 -24.13
CA ILE A 165 14.80 -6.22 -22.75
C ILE A 165 16.08 -6.92 -22.27
N ASP A 166 16.79 -7.62 -23.18
CA ASP A 166 18.06 -8.28 -22.91
C ASP A 166 19.09 -7.98 -24.02
N GLU A 167 19.96 -6.99 -23.77
CA GLU A 167 21.02 -6.52 -24.69
C GLU A 167 22.04 -7.62 -25.10
N LYS A 168 21.88 -8.85 -24.60
CA LYS A 168 22.74 -10.01 -24.87
C LYS A 168 22.19 -10.95 -25.95
N ASP A 169 20.95 -10.77 -26.42
CA ASP A 169 20.30 -11.69 -27.38
C ASP A 169 19.91 -11.12 -28.76
N ASP A 170 20.33 -9.89 -29.05
CA ASP A 170 20.19 -9.15 -30.33
C ASP A 170 18.74 -8.82 -30.79
N TYR A 171 17.70 -9.40 -30.19
CA TYR A 171 16.29 -9.11 -30.50
C TYR A 171 15.86 -7.70 -30.06
N LYS A 172 14.66 -7.28 -30.46
CA LYS A 172 13.96 -6.11 -29.90
C LYS A 172 12.48 -6.42 -29.76
N GLU A 173 11.93 -6.15 -28.58
CA GLU A 173 10.54 -6.34 -28.25
C GLU A 173 9.66 -5.17 -28.67
N ILE A 174 8.39 -5.49 -28.95
CA ILE A 174 7.31 -4.54 -29.20
C ILE A 174 6.38 -4.56 -27.98
N GLY A 175 6.21 -3.42 -27.32
CA GLY A 175 5.24 -3.22 -26.25
C GLY A 175 4.00 -2.49 -26.76
N PHE A 176 2.81 -3.06 -26.57
CA PHE A 176 1.53 -2.37 -26.80
C PHE A 176 0.96 -1.91 -25.46
N ILE A 177 0.64 -0.62 -25.35
CA ILE A 177 0.14 0.00 -24.12
C ILE A 177 -1.39 -0.03 -24.12
N ASP A 178 -2.00 -0.51 -23.03
CA ASP A 178 -3.38 -0.18 -22.67
C ASP A 178 -3.39 1.02 -21.73
N GLU A 179 -4.28 1.99 -21.96
CA GLU A 179 -4.50 3.09 -21.03
C GLU A 179 -5.44 2.70 -19.87
N GLY A 180 -6.22 1.64 -20.06
CA GLY A 180 -7.13 1.06 -19.08
C GLY A 180 -8.31 1.98 -18.67
N PRO A 181 -9.28 1.45 -17.92
CA PRO A 181 -10.15 2.29 -17.11
C PRO A 181 -9.31 3.01 -16.04
N SER A 182 -9.70 4.23 -15.66
CA SER A 182 -9.14 4.95 -14.49
C SER A 182 -7.61 5.13 -14.44
N ALA A 183 -6.90 4.99 -15.57
CA ALA A 183 -5.44 5.02 -15.67
C ALA A 183 -4.71 3.78 -15.08
N ASP A 184 -5.38 2.62 -15.05
CA ASP A 184 -4.77 1.31 -14.77
C ASP A 184 -3.94 0.81 -15.99
N TYR A 185 -2.81 1.49 -16.27
CA TYR A 185 -1.95 1.20 -17.42
C TYR A 185 -1.36 -0.22 -17.42
N THR A 186 -1.30 -0.84 -18.59
CA THR A 186 -0.57 -2.10 -18.81
C THR A 186 0.24 -2.06 -20.10
N THR A 187 1.32 -2.85 -20.18
CA THR A 187 2.10 -3.04 -21.41
C THR A 187 2.15 -4.54 -21.74
N THR A 188 1.69 -4.92 -22.93
CA THR A 188 1.80 -6.31 -23.43
C THR A 188 2.97 -6.43 -24.41
N TYR A 189 3.92 -7.31 -24.10
CA TYR A 189 5.15 -7.48 -24.87
C TYR A 189 5.13 -8.66 -25.83
N PHE A 190 5.70 -8.43 -27.01
CA PHE A 190 5.93 -9.43 -28.03
C PHE A 190 7.34 -9.36 -28.62
N ARG A 191 7.94 -10.52 -28.87
CA ARG A 191 9.13 -10.65 -29.73
C ARG A 191 8.71 -10.96 -31.16
N TYR A 192 9.37 -10.36 -32.15
CA TYR A 192 9.29 -10.81 -33.54
C TYR A 192 10.39 -11.84 -33.80
N ASP A 193 10.06 -12.95 -34.44
CA ASP A 193 11.02 -13.99 -34.80
C ASP A 193 10.58 -14.69 -36.09
N HIS A 194 11.46 -14.74 -37.10
CA HIS A 194 11.28 -15.52 -38.33
C HIS A 194 9.90 -15.31 -39.01
N GLY A 195 9.37 -14.09 -38.93
CA GLY A 195 8.07 -13.74 -39.49
C GLY A 195 6.86 -14.09 -38.62
N LYS A 196 6.99 -14.22 -37.29
CA LYS A 196 5.90 -14.41 -36.31
C LYS A 196 6.00 -13.39 -35.16
N LEU A 197 4.87 -13.10 -34.52
CA LEU A 197 4.85 -12.49 -33.19
C LEU A 197 4.78 -13.61 -32.14
N ILE A 198 5.60 -13.51 -31.10
CA ILE A 198 5.61 -14.39 -29.93
C ILE A 198 5.23 -13.55 -28.71
N TYR A 199 4.11 -13.88 -28.07
CA TYR A 199 3.69 -13.26 -26.81
C TYR A 199 4.70 -13.61 -25.70
N LEU A 200 5.17 -12.60 -24.97
CA LEU A 200 6.09 -12.78 -23.85
C LEU A 200 5.40 -12.64 -22.50
N GLY A 201 4.47 -11.69 -22.37
CA GLY A 201 3.79 -11.40 -21.11
C GLY A 201 3.12 -10.04 -21.13
N MET A 202 2.51 -9.69 -19.99
CA MET A 202 1.94 -8.39 -19.71
C MET A 202 2.48 -7.89 -18.36
N THR A 203 2.78 -6.60 -18.29
CA THR A 203 3.14 -5.85 -17.08
C THR A 203 2.08 -4.78 -16.81
N TYR A 204 2.02 -4.27 -15.58
CA TYR A 204 1.35 -3.01 -15.26
C TYR A 204 2.32 -1.84 -15.49
N ASP A 205 2.05 -0.64 -14.96
CA ASP A 205 2.82 0.59 -15.26
C ASP A 205 4.34 0.42 -15.13
N ASP A 206 4.98 0.18 -16.28
CA ASP A 206 6.39 -0.15 -16.45
C ASP A 206 7.09 0.84 -17.40
N ARG A 207 6.44 1.98 -17.65
CA ARG A 207 6.85 2.98 -18.64
C ARG A 207 8.23 3.61 -18.37
N ASN A 208 8.83 3.31 -17.22
CA ASN A 208 10.20 3.67 -16.84
C ASN A 208 11.05 2.46 -16.36
N GLY A 209 10.68 1.23 -16.73
CA GLY A 209 11.06 0.02 -16.01
C GLY A 209 12.09 -0.92 -16.65
N VAL A 210 12.35 -0.86 -17.96
CA VAL A 210 13.15 -1.87 -18.66
C VAL A 210 14.66 -1.64 -18.48
N LEU A 211 15.37 -2.65 -17.97
CA LEU A 211 16.75 -2.53 -17.47
C LEU A 211 17.84 -3.01 -18.44
N GLY A 212 17.48 -3.63 -19.58
CA GLY A 212 18.43 -4.18 -20.57
C GLY A 212 19.19 -5.45 -20.14
N ASP A 213 19.09 -5.87 -18.87
CA ASP A 213 19.77 -7.08 -18.37
C ASP A 213 18.92 -8.36 -18.46
N GLY A 214 17.73 -8.28 -19.08
CA GLY A 214 16.70 -9.30 -19.12
C GLY A 214 15.52 -9.04 -18.18
N LYS A 215 15.32 -7.80 -17.71
CA LYS A 215 14.34 -7.46 -16.65
C LYS A 215 13.56 -6.19 -16.90
N ILE A 216 12.36 -6.15 -16.31
CA ILE A 216 11.45 -5.01 -16.26
C ILE A 216 11.02 -4.76 -14.82
N ILE A 217 11.00 -3.49 -14.37
CA ILE A 217 10.34 -3.05 -13.15
C ILE A 217 8.92 -2.56 -13.50
N SER A 218 7.90 -3.11 -12.85
CA SER A 218 6.49 -2.79 -13.06
C SER A 218 5.86 -2.33 -11.74
N SER A 219 5.20 -1.17 -11.74
CA SER A 219 4.48 -0.62 -10.59
C SER A 219 3.08 -1.23 -10.53
N GLU A 220 2.81 -2.04 -9.51
CA GLU A 220 1.52 -2.71 -9.30
C GLU A 220 0.81 -2.25 -8.02
N ARG A 221 -0.52 -2.23 -8.04
CA ARG A 221 -1.32 -1.93 -6.83
C ARG A 221 -1.18 -3.08 -5.83
N ALA A 222 -0.74 -2.78 -4.62
CA ALA A 222 -0.61 -3.79 -3.58
C ALA A 222 -1.98 -4.35 -3.17
N SER A 223 -1.98 -5.61 -2.78
CA SER A 223 -3.18 -6.41 -2.49
C SER A 223 -3.64 -6.33 -1.03
N ILE A 224 -2.94 -5.60 -0.16
CA ILE A 224 -3.27 -5.44 1.28
C ILE A 224 -2.97 -4.03 1.83
N LEU A 225 -3.57 -3.76 2.99
CA LEU A 225 -3.59 -2.55 3.80
C LEU A 225 -4.30 -1.35 3.17
N GLN A 226 -3.76 -0.80 2.08
CA GLN A 226 -4.18 0.50 1.54
C GLN A 226 -3.97 0.59 0.02
N THR A 227 -4.48 1.66 -0.61
CA THR A 227 -4.24 1.91 -2.05
C THR A 227 -2.87 2.57 -2.24
N TRP A 228 -1.85 1.72 -2.28
CA TRP A 228 -0.45 2.04 -2.56
C TRP A 228 0.11 1.13 -3.67
N TRP A 229 1.20 1.58 -4.28
CA TRP A 229 1.89 0.89 -5.38
C TRP A 229 3.19 0.24 -4.89
N ILE A 230 3.56 -0.88 -5.49
CA ILE A 230 4.77 -1.67 -5.21
C ILE A 230 5.53 -1.97 -6.49
N ASP A 231 6.86 -1.83 -6.44
CA ASP A 231 7.76 -2.12 -7.55
C ASP A 231 8.02 -3.64 -7.63
N LYS A 232 7.44 -4.31 -8.63
CA LYS A 232 7.72 -5.71 -8.96
C LYS A 232 8.79 -5.85 -10.04
N VAL A 233 9.66 -6.85 -9.91
CA VAL A 233 10.62 -7.23 -10.96
C VAL A 233 10.08 -8.41 -11.77
N TYR A 234 10.00 -8.24 -13.08
CA TYR A 234 9.77 -9.30 -14.07
C TYR A 234 11.08 -9.64 -14.79
N GLU A 235 11.28 -10.90 -15.13
CA GLU A 235 12.47 -11.40 -15.84
C GLU A 235 12.08 -12.23 -17.07
N LEU A 236 12.72 -11.94 -18.21
CA LEU A 236 12.48 -12.62 -19.48
C LEU A 236 13.23 -13.96 -19.52
N LYS A 237 12.48 -15.08 -19.49
CA LYS A 237 13.01 -16.44 -19.48
C LYS A 237 12.26 -17.36 -20.44
N ASN A 238 12.98 -17.92 -21.41
CA ASN A 238 12.43 -18.83 -22.43
C ASN A 238 11.24 -18.23 -23.20
N ASN A 239 11.36 -16.96 -23.60
CA ASN A 239 10.31 -16.16 -24.25
C ASN A 239 9.05 -15.96 -23.39
N ILE A 240 9.19 -15.91 -22.06
CA ILE A 240 8.10 -15.57 -21.12
C ILE A 240 8.64 -14.57 -20.08
N LEU A 241 7.93 -13.46 -19.85
CA LEU A 241 8.15 -12.57 -18.70
C LEU A 241 7.55 -13.21 -17.44
N GLN A 242 8.36 -13.38 -16.41
CA GLN A 242 7.96 -14.05 -15.17
C GLN A 242 8.27 -13.16 -13.96
N GLU A 243 7.32 -12.98 -13.04
CA GLU A 243 7.56 -12.29 -11.77
C GLU A 243 8.71 -12.99 -11.02
N VAL A 244 9.69 -12.20 -10.56
CA VAL A 244 10.78 -12.64 -9.70
C VAL A 244 10.32 -12.46 -8.25
N PRO A 245 10.05 -13.55 -7.49
CA PRO A 245 9.45 -13.41 -6.17
C PRO A 245 10.31 -12.60 -5.20
N GLN A 246 9.71 -11.56 -4.61
CA GLN A 246 10.34 -10.69 -3.61
C GLN A 246 9.78 -11.01 -2.22
N GLU A 247 10.66 -11.26 -1.24
CA GLU A 247 10.28 -11.52 0.19
C GLU A 247 9.64 -10.30 0.87
N LEU A 248 9.95 -9.10 0.34
CA LEU A 248 9.42 -7.80 0.75
C LEU A 248 9.45 -6.84 -0.44
N TYR A 249 8.32 -6.19 -0.69
CA TYR A 249 8.18 -5.02 -1.54
C TYR A 249 8.39 -3.79 -0.68
N GLU A 250 9.55 -3.12 -0.81
CA GLU A 250 9.95 -2.01 0.06
C GLU A 250 9.10 -0.75 -0.16
N THR A 251 8.83 -0.03 0.93
CA THR A 251 8.15 1.27 0.92
C THR A 251 8.67 2.16 2.05
N ASP A 252 8.34 3.44 1.99
CA ASP A 252 8.54 4.38 3.11
C ASP A 252 7.24 5.18 3.24
N PHE A 253 6.47 4.87 4.27
CA PHE A 253 5.16 5.48 4.50
C PHE A 253 4.90 5.53 6.01
N VAL A 254 4.54 6.69 6.56
CA VAL A 254 4.31 6.84 8.01
C VAL A 254 2.82 6.93 8.32
N VAL A 255 2.38 6.16 9.32
CA VAL A 255 1.03 6.19 9.89
C VAL A 255 1.07 6.50 11.39
N GLY A 256 0.01 7.14 11.89
CA GLY A 256 -0.24 7.31 13.32
C GLY A 256 -1.14 6.18 13.84
N LEU A 257 -0.98 5.77 15.10
CA LEU A 257 -1.81 4.74 15.72
C LEU A 257 -3.02 5.34 16.43
N LEU A 258 -4.22 4.96 15.99
CA LEU A 258 -5.51 5.30 16.62
C LEU A 258 -5.87 4.31 17.75
N ARG A 259 -5.13 3.21 17.90
CA ARG A 259 -5.31 2.17 18.94
C ARG A 259 -3.94 1.62 19.35
N GLU A 260 -3.87 0.95 20.51
CA GLU A 260 -2.71 0.09 20.78
C GLU A 260 -2.73 -1.16 19.89
N VAL A 261 -1.55 -1.56 19.39
CA VAL A 261 -1.39 -2.71 18.48
C VAL A 261 -0.22 -3.59 18.95
N PRO A 262 -0.44 -4.91 19.14
CA PRO A 262 0.63 -5.89 19.25
C PRO A 262 1.31 -6.10 17.89
N ILE A 263 2.63 -5.86 17.85
CA ILE A 263 3.52 -6.09 16.70
C ILE A 263 4.27 -7.39 16.94
N TYR A 264 4.34 -8.27 15.94
CA TYR A 264 5.11 -9.52 15.98
C TYR A 264 6.59 -9.25 15.74
N GLN A 265 7.50 -9.92 16.45
CA GLN A 265 8.95 -9.78 16.20
C GLN A 265 9.36 -10.40 14.86
N GLU A 266 8.67 -11.47 14.42
CA GLU A 266 8.95 -12.21 13.18
C GLU A 266 7.66 -12.39 12.35
N LYS A 267 7.76 -12.90 11.11
CA LYS A 267 6.61 -13.26 10.25
C LYS A 267 5.93 -14.57 10.70
N ASP A 268 5.65 -14.69 11.99
CA ASP A 268 5.07 -15.87 12.64
C ASP A 268 4.09 -15.44 13.74
N GLU A 269 2.84 -15.93 13.67
CA GLU A 269 1.78 -15.70 14.65
C GLU A 269 2.12 -16.28 16.04
N MET A 270 3.08 -17.21 16.11
CA MET A 270 3.60 -17.79 17.35
C MET A 270 4.81 -17.02 17.92
N SER A 271 5.29 -15.97 17.24
CA SER A 271 6.43 -15.17 17.71
C SER A 271 6.08 -14.28 18.92
N GLU A 272 7.10 -13.87 19.67
CA GLU A 272 6.91 -12.87 20.73
C GLU A 272 6.47 -11.53 20.14
N THR A 273 5.59 -10.82 20.84
CA THR A 273 5.09 -9.50 20.42
C THR A 273 5.61 -8.38 21.31
N PHE A 274 5.60 -7.15 20.78
CA PHE A 274 5.70 -5.92 21.56
C PHE A 274 4.54 -4.98 21.24
N THR A 275 4.07 -4.22 22.22
CA THR A 275 3.03 -3.21 22.00
C THR A 275 3.63 -1.91 21.46
N VAL A 276 2.90 -1.28 20.54
CA VAL A 276 3.00 0.14 20.19
C VAL A 276 1.64 0.76 20.49
N LYS A 277 1.61 1.98 21.03
CA LYS A 277 0.43 2.58 21.66
C LYS A 277 -0.34 3.49 20.72
N GLU A 278 -1.61 3.73 21.08
CA GLU A 278 -2.38 4.88 20.59
C GLU A 278 -1.60 6.18 20.79
N GLY A 279 -1.54 7.00 19.74
CA GLY A 279 -0.75 8.24 19.65
C GLY A 279 0.69 8.10 19.17
N GLU A 280 1.29 6.90 19.16
CA GLU A 280 2.63 6.67 18.59
C GLU A 280 2.58 6.55 17.06
N LYS A 281 3.68 6.84 16.35
CA LYS A 281 3.79 6.62 14.90
C LYS A 281 4.64 5.39 14.55
N ILE A 282 4.34 4.80 13.39
CA ILE A 282 5.16 3.74 12.78
C ILE A 282 5.43 4.04 11.31
N ARG A 283 6.62 3.67 10.83
CA ARG A 283 6.98 3.63 9.42
C ARG A 283 6.68 2.23 8.91
N LEU A 284 5.91 2.14 7.84
CA LEU A 284 5.74 0.94 7.04
C LEU A 284 6.98 0.83 6.13
N LEU A 285 7.76 -0.23 6.30
CA LEU A 285 9.01 -0.51 5.58
C LEU A 285 8.77 -1.31 4.29
N GLY A 286 7.64 -2.00 4.20
CA GLY A 286 7.26 -2.79 3.03
C GLY A 286 6.16 -3.81 3.33
N THR A 287 5.76 -4.54 2.31
CA THR A 287 4.74 -5.59 2.37
C THR A 287 5.23 -6.86 1.67
N ASP A 288 4.81 -8.04 2.10
CA ASP A 288 4.98 -9.26 1.28
C ASP A 288 3.86 -9.46 0.26
N ASN A 289 2.93 -8.51 0.20
CA ASN A 289 1.75 -8.49 -0.65
C ASN A 289 0.78 -9.66 -0.45
N ILE A 290 0.93 -10.43 0.63
CA ILE A 290 0.09 -11.60 0.95
C ILE A 290 -0.63 -11.41 2.28
N SER A 291 0.11 -11.10 3.36
CA SER A 291 -0.48 -10.91 4.70
C SER A 291 0.38 -10.10 5.67
N TRP A 292 1.63 -9.73 5.36
CA TRP A 292 2.53 -9.14 6.36
C TRP A 292 3.13 -7.80 5.92
N ILE A 293 2.98 -6.79 6.79
CA ILE A 293 3.60 -5.47 6.67
C ILE A 293 4.81 -5.40 7.62
N ALA A 294 5.99 -5.08 7.09
CA ALA A 294 7.18 -4.78 7.88
C ALA A 294 7.07 -3.36 8.45
N ILE A 295 7.38 -3.15 9.73
CA ILE A 295 7.32 -1.82 10.37
C ILE A 295 8.57 -1.46 11.17
N GLU A 296 8.76 -0.16 11.37
CA GLU A 296 9.74 0.46 12.27
C GLU A 296 9.05 1.47 13.18
N THR A 297 9.34 1.42 14.49
CA THR A 297 8.90 2.40 15.48
C THR A 297 9.89 3.55 15.61
N GLN A 298 9.46 4.65 16.21
CA GLN A 298 10.30 5.86 16.40
C GLN A 298 11.49 5.66 17.35
N ASP A 299 11.47 4.62 18.18
CA ASP A 299 12.59 4.17 19.03
C ASP A 299 13.48 3.09 18.36
N GLY A 300 13.22 2.76 17.09
CA GLY A 300 14.05 1.87 16.27
C GLY A 300 13.79 0.36 16.46
N ARG A 301 12.72 -0.04 17.16
CA ARG A 301 12.25 -1.44 17.11
C ARG A 301 11.69 -1.73 15.71
N LYS A 302 11.87 -2.97 15.26
CA LYS A 302 11.28 -3.48 14.01
C LYS A 302 10.48 -4.73 14.29
N GLY A 303 9.50 -4.99 13.43
CA GLY A 303 8.61 -6.13 13.55
C GLY A 303 7.59 -6.12 12.43
N TRP A 304 6.51 -6.89 12.61
CA TRP A 304 5.55 -7.20 11.58
C TRP A 304 4.12 -7.04 12.07
N ILE A 305 3.25 -6.56 11.18
CA ILE A 305 1.80 -6.51 11.37
C ILE A 305 1.17 -7.46 10.36
N LYS A 306 0.39 -8.42 10.85
CA LYS A 306 -0.41 -9.31 10.00
C LYS A 306 -1.74 -8.64 9.65
N ILE A 307 -2.09 -8.71 8.36
CA ILE A 307 -3.34 -8.27 7.77
C ILE A 307 -4.12 -9.52 7.34
N ASP A 308 -5.38 -9.61 7.74
CA ASP A 308 -6.36 -10.55 7.20
C ASP A 308 -7.22 -9.85 6.12
N GLU A 309 -7.60 -10.61 5.09
CA GLU A 309 -8.30 -10.11 3.90
C GLU A 309 -7.55 -8.93 3.26
N TYR A 310 -8.19 -7.78 3.03
CA TYR A 310 -7.53 -6.58 2.49
C TYR A 310 -6.98 -5.66 3.60
N SER A 311 -7.72 -5.46 4.69
CA SER A 311 -7.48 -4.36 5.64
C SER A 311 -7.70 -4.71 7.11
N THR A 312 -8.04 -5.95 7.48
CA THR A 312 -8.29 -6.29 8.90
C THR A 312 -6.99 -6.53 9.64
N ILE A 313 -6.74 -5.84 10.75
CA ILE A 313 -5.51 -5.99 11.54
C ILE A 313 -5.63 -7.20 12.45
N HIS A 314 -4.94 -8.31 12.10
CA HIS A 314 -5.15 -9.64 12.70
C HIS A 314 -5.02 -9.67 14.24
N SER A 315 -4.10 -8.89 14.81
CA SER A 315 -3.83 -8.88 16.26
C SER A 315 -4.91 -8.19 17.10
N VAL A 316 -5.85 -7.45 16.47
CA VAL A 316 -6.94 -6.72 17.16
C VAL A 316 -8.33 -6.95 16.56
N GLY A 317 -8.45 -7.46 15.32
CA GLY A 317 -9.73 -7.75 14.67
C GLY A 317 -10.54 -6.51 14.27
N LEU A 318 -9.86 -5.41 13.96
CA LEU A 318 -10.43 -4.13 13.53
C LEU A 318 -9.96 -3.78 12.11
N ASP A 319 -10.69 -2.92 11.39
CA ASP A 319 -10.25 -2.41 10.10
C ASP A 319 -9.06 -1.44 10.24
N ALA A 320 -8.20 -1.38 9.22
CA ALA A 320 -7.05 -0.50 9.17
C ALA A 320 -7.40 0.99 9.41
N LEU A 321 -8.57 1.47 8.98
CA LEU A 321 -9.05 2.84 9.24
C LEU A 321 -9.50 3.08 10.69
N GLU A 322 -9.76 2.03 11.47
CA GLU A 322 -10.02 2.14 12.92
C GLU A 322 -8.73 2.12 13.76
N VAL A 323 -7.62 1.68 13.15
CA VAL A 323 -6.32 1.43 13.80
C VAL A 323 -5.26 2.46 13.40
N PHE A 324 -5.32 3.01 12.18
CA PHE A 324 -4.30 3.90 11.62
C PHE A 324 -4.84 5.23 11.09
N GLU A 325 -4.13 6.32 11.40
CA GLU A 325 -4.27 7.61 10.76
C GLU A 325 -3.26 7.74 9.59
N GLY A 326 -3.69 8.34 8.49
CA GLY A 326 -2.83 8.72 7.36
C GLY A 326 -2.79 7.74 6.19
N LEU A 327 -3.54 6.63 6.24
CA LEU A 327 -3.67 5.68 5.12
C LEU A 327 -4.30 6.33 3.88
N CYS A 328 -3.86 5.90 2.71
CA CYS A 328 -4.33 6.38 1.42
C CYS A 328 -5.28 5.39 0.73
N TYR A 329 -6.48 5.83 0.37
CA TYR A 329 -7.43 5.05 -0.41
C TYR A 329 -7.95 5.88 -1.59
N ALA A 330 -7.46 5.60 -2.80
CA ALA A 330 -8.21 5.93 -4.02
C ALA A 330 -9.37 4.93 -4.19
N GLY A 331 -10.48 5.42 -4.76
CA GLY A 331 -11.72 4.69 -5.04
C GLY A 331 -12.56 5.39 -6.11
#